data_AF-A0A6P1HMY9-F1
#
_entry.id   AF-A0A6P1HMY9-F1
#
_cell.length_a   1.000
_cell.length_b   1.000
_cell.length_c   1.000
_cell.angle_alpha   90.00
_cell.angle_beta   90.00
_cell.angle_gamma   90.00
#
_symmetry.space_group_name_H-M   'P 1'
#
loop_
_entity.id
_entity.type
_entity.pdbx_description
1 polymer ?
#
loop_
_entity_poly.entity_id
_entity_poly.type
_entity_poly.pdbx_seq_one_letter_code
_entity_poly.pdbx_strand_id
1 'polypeptide(L)'
;MHYVLHGYYGAGNIGDDAILESIIDSIFLDDQNARFTVISKGVKSAYKGPRKVSVNKSSEVEKIRLAIKSCDRFILGGGEFYKIIPVGSHKMH
;
A
#
# COMPACT_ATOMS: atom_id res chain seq x y z
N MET A 1 -6.68 11.87 -11.14
CA MET A 1 -5.25 11.47 -11.25
C MET A 1 -5.09 9.97 -11.00
N HIS A 2 -3.95 9.38 -11.32
CA HIS A 2 -3.60 8.00 -10.99
C HIS A 2 -2.66 7.95 -9.77
N TYR A 3 -3.15 7.34 -8.70
CA TYR A 3 -2.43 7.12 -7.45
C TYR A 3 -2.02 5.65 -7.34
N VAL A 4 -0.76 5.40 -7.00
CA VAL A 4 -0.27 4.08 -6.63
C VAL A 4 0.06 4.08 -5.14
N LEU A 5 -0.47 3.12 -4.39
CA LEU A 5 -0.30 2.99 -2.95
C LEU A 5 0.47 1.71 -2.64
N HIS A 6 1.52 1.83 -1.83
CA HIS A 6 2.31 0.70 -1.35
C HIS A 6 2.27 0.67 0.18
N GLY A 7 2.07 -0.52 0.77
CA GLY A 7 2.02 -0.70 2.23
C GLY A 7 1.81 -2.17 2.60
N TYR A 8 1.61 -2.47 3.88
CA TYR A 8 1.37 -3.83 4.38
C TYR A 8 -0.11 -4.28 4.24
N TYR A 9 -0.77 -3.80 3.19
CA TYR A 9 -2.20 -3.99 2.99
C TYR A 9 -2.55 -5.42 2.55
N GLY A 10 -3.73 -5.89 2.94
CA GLY A 10 -4.27 -7.22 2.61
C GLY A 10 -3.58 -8.37 3.33
N ALA A 11 -2.58 -8.08 4.18
CA ALA A 11 -1.79 -9.06 4.93
C ALA A 11 -2.47 -9.54 6.23
N GLY A 12 -3.71 -9.10 6.49
CA GLY A 12 -4.49 -9.51 7.67
C GLY A 12 -4.36 -8.57 8.87
N ASN A 13 -3.64 -7.46 8.74
CA ASN A 13 -3.65 -6.38 9.71
C ASN A 13 -4.79 -5.40 9.40
N ILE A 14 -5.84 -5.45 10.22
CA ILE A 14 -7.02 -4.60 10.07
C ILE A 14 -6.66 -3.11 10.18
N GLY A 15 -5.64 -2.75 10.97
CA GLY A 15 -5.18 -1.36 11.10
C GLY A 15 -4.59 -0.82 9.80
N ASP A 16 -3.79 -1.61 9.10
CA ASP A 16 -3.18 -1.20 7.82
C ASP A 16 -4.25 -1.08 6.73
N ASP A 17 -5.23 -1.99 6.70
CA ASP A 17 -6.35 -1.93 5.76
C ASP A 17 -7.24 -0.69 6.04
N ALA A 18 -7.46 -0.33 7.31
CA ALA A 18 -8.19 0.88 7.67
C ALA A 18 -7.46 2.18 7.29
N ILE A 19 -6.12 2.19 7.39
CA ILE A 19 -5.28 3.28 6.91
C ILE A 19 -5.43 3.43 5.38
N LEU A 20 -5.38 2.31 4.64
CA LEU A 20 -5.58 2.32 3.19
C LEU A 20 -6.94 2.93 2.81
N GLU A 21 -8.01 2.49 3.45
CA GLU A 21 -9.36 3.00 3.21
C GLU A 21 -9.45 4.51 3.49
N SER A 22 -8.87 4.97 4.61
CA SER A 22 -8.86 6.39 4.98
C SER A 22 -8.11 7.26 3.97
N ILE A 23 -6.97 6.78 3.45
CA ILE A 23 -6.19 7.50 2.42
C ILE A 23 -7.02 7.63 1.13
N ILE A 24 -7.62 6.53 0.67
CA ILE A 24 -8.43 6.52 -0.55
C ILE A 24 -9.65 7.44 -0.41
N ASP A 25 -10.33 7.39 0.73
CA ASP A 25 -11.49 8.22 1.00
C ASP A 25 -11.13 9.71 1.04
N SER A 26 -10.03 10.07 1.70
CA SER A 26 -9.55 11.44 1.73
C SER A 26 -9.19 11.97 0.35
N ILE A 27 -8.48 11.19 -0.47
CA ILE A 27 -8.11 11.63 -1.83
C ILE A 27 -9.36 11.83 -2.69
N PHE A 28 -10.37 10.98 -2.52
CA PHE A 28 -11.58 11.07 -3.33
C PHE A 28 -12.42 12.31 -3.03
N LEU A 29 -12.33 12.87 -1.82
CA LEU A 29 -12.99 14.14 -1.50
C LEU A 29 -12.53 15.28 -2.41
N ASP A 30 -11.25 15.27 -2.80
CA ASP A 30 -10.63 16.30 -3.63
C ASP A 30 -10.53 15.92 -5.12
N ASP A 31 -10.40 14.62 -5.42
CA ASP A 31 -10.26 14.08 -6.78
C ASP A 31 -11.25 12.92 -7.00
N GLN A 32 -12.49 13.25 -7.36
CA GLN A 32 -13.56 12.27 -7.59
C GLN A 32 -13.29 11.33 -8.79
N ASN A 33 -12.36 11.70 -9.67
CA ASN A 33 -11.94 10.89 -10.82
C ASN A 33 -10.61 10.16 -10.56
N ALA A 34 -10.18 10.10 -9.30
CA ALA A 34 -8.99 9.38 -8.90
C ALA A 34 -9.07 7.90 -9.29
N ARG A 35 -8.01 7.40 -9.91
CA ARG A 35 -7.77 5.98 -10.15
C ARG A 35 -6.74 5.48 -9.16
N PHE A 36 -6.98 4.31 -8.58
CA PHE A 36 -6.11 3.75 -7.55
C PHE A 36 -5.52 2.41 -7.99
N THR A 37 -4.23 2.23 -7.71
CA THR A 37 -3.57 0.93 -7.77
C THR A 37 -2.91 0.67 -6.42
N VAL A 38 -3.33 -0.38 -5.74
CA VAL A 38 -2.76 -0.81 -4.47
C VAL A 38 -1.81 -1.96 -4.71
N ILE A 39 -0.60 -1.85 -4.19
CA ILE A 39 0.37 -2.94 -4.16
C ILE A 39 0.15 -3.69 -2.83
N SER A 40 -0.47 -4.87 -2.92
CA SER A 40 -0.84 -5.70 -1.77
C SER A 40 0.25 -6.70 -1.43
N LYS A 41 0.50 -6.88 -0.12
CA LYS A 41 1.41 -7.91 0.40
C LYS A 41 0.70 -9.20 0.81
N GLY A 42 -0.63 -9.21 0.86
CA GLY A 42 -1.39 -10.39 1.27
C GLY A 42 -2.33 -10.96 0.22
N VAL A 43 -2.99 -12.05 0.60
CA VAL A 43 -3.93 -12.84 -0.23
C VAL A 43 -5.38 -12.38 -0.10
N LYS A 44 -5.71 -11.52 0.87
CA LYS A 44 -7.05 -10.99 1.09
C LYS A 44 -7.26 -9.68 0.32
N SER A 45 -8.52 -9.34 0.04
CA SER A 45 -8.87 -8.02 -0.46
C SER A 45 -8.49 -6.97 0.58
N ALA A 46 -7.47 -6.16 0.27
CA ALA A 46 -6.96 -5.09 1.11
C ALA A 46 -7.95 -3.93 1.29
N TYR A 47 -8.86 -3.75 0.34
CA TYR A 47 -9.83 -2.67 0.31
C TYR A 47 -11.24 -3.25 0.20
N LYS A 48 -12.17 -2.75 1.01
CA LYS A 48 -13.58 -3.18 1.02
C LYS A 48 -14.58 -2.03 0.81
N GLY A 49 -14.07 -0.82 0.58
CA GLY A 49 -14.92 0.34 0.32
C GLY A 49 -15.62 0.30 -1.06
N PRO A 50 -16.52 1.26 -1.33
CA PRO A 50 -17.38 1.26 -2.53
C PRO A 50 -16.64 1.66 -3.82
N ARG A 51 -15.36 2.05 -3.75
CA ARG A 51 -14.61 2.61 -4.88
C ARG A 51 -13.88 1.53 -5.67
N LYS A 52 -13.68 1.77 -6.97
CA LYS A 52 -12.91 0.84 -7.81
C LYS A 52 -11.42 1.01 -7.55
N VAL A 53 -10.77 -0.05 -7.07
CA VAL A 53 -9.33 -0.10 -6.80
C VAL A 53 -8.72 -1.28 -7.55
N SER A 54 -7.67 -1.03 -8.33
CA SER A 54 -6.86 -2.09 -8.92
C SER A 54 -5.86 -2.61 -7.88
N VAL A 55 -5.63 -3.91 -7.84
CA VAL A 55 -4.69 -4.53 -6.90
C VAL A 55 -3.61 -5.29 -7.66
N ASN A 56 -2.36 -4.95 -7.40
CA ASN A 56 -1.19 -5.72 -7.83
C ASN A 56 -0.63 -6.46 -6.61
N LYS A 57 -0.31 -7.75 -6.75
CA LYS A 57 0.43 -8.49 -5.71
C LYS A 57 1.88 -8.03 -5.71
N SER A 58 2.50 -7.98 -4.53
CA SER A 58 3.92 -7.65 -4.37
C SER A 58 4.89 -8.49 -5.23
N SER A 59 4.49 -9.72 -5.60
CA SER A 59 5.23 -10.58 -6.51
C SER A 59 5.13 -10.19 -7.99
N GLU A 60 4.18 -9.34 -8.39
CA GLU A 60 3.96 -8.92 -9.78
C GLU A 60 4.84 -7.73 -10.16
N VAL A 61 6.16 -7.92 -10.06
CA VAL A 61 7.19 -6.87 -10.18
C VAL A 61 7.02 -6.03 -11.44
N GLU A 62 6.75 -6.64 -12.59
CA GLU A 62 6.60 -5.90 -13.85
C GLU A 62 5.33 -5.03 -13.86
N LYS A 63 4.21 -5.53 -13.32
CA LYS A 63 2.98 -4.73 -13.19
C LYS A 63 3.17 -3.56 -12.25
N ILE A 64 3.88 -3.78 -11.14
CA ILE A 64 4.24 -2.73 -10.19
C ILE A 64 5.11 -1.67 -10.88
N ARG A 65 6.16 -2.10 -11.59
CA ARG A 65 7.07 -1.22 -12.31
C ARG A 65 6.33 -0.34 -13.32
N LEU A 66 5.41 -0.92 -14.09
CA LEU A 66 4.59 -0.19 -15.05
C LEU A 66 3.63 0.79 -14.35
N ALA A 67 2.96 0.35 -13.27
CA ALA A 67 2.05 1.20 -12.51
C ALA A 67 2.77 2.41 -11.90
N ILE A 68 3.96 2.22 -11.33
CA ILE A 68 4.77 3.32 -10.76
C ILE A 68 5.23 4.28 -11.88
N LYS A 69 5.66 3.75 -13.04
CA LYS A 69 6.09 4.59 -14.16
C LYS A 69 4.96 5.44 -14.75
N SER A 70 3.72 4.98 -14.67
CA SER A 70 2.56 5.66 -15.26
C SER A 70 1.75 6.48 -14.27
N CYS A 71 2.06 6.43 -12.97
CA CYS A 71 1.27 7.12 -11.96
C CYS A 71 1.61 8.60 -11.88
N ASP A 72 0.62 9.41 -11.52
CA ASP A 72 0.82 10.82 -11.20
C ASP A 72 1.40 10.96 -9.79
N ARG A 73 1.01 10.07 -8.86
CA ARG A 73 1.40 10.11 -7.46
C ARG A 73 1.67 8.70 -6.93
N PHE A 74 2.80 8.53 -6.25
CA PHE A 74 3.14 7.31 -5.52
C PHE A 74 3.12 7.59 -4.02
N ILE A 75 2.31 6.84 -3.28
CA ILE A 75 2.12 6.99 -1.84
C ILE A 75 2.69 5.77 -1.13
N LEU A 76 3.69 6.03 -0.29
CA LEU A 76 4.19 5.07 0.69
C LEU A 76 3.31 5.16 1.94
N GLY A 77 2.50 4.13 2.15
CA GLY A 77 1.67 3.98 3.34
C GLY A 77 2.41 3.41 4.54
N GLY A 78 1.70 3.32 5.66
CA GLY A 78 2.17 2.70 6.89
C GLY A 78 2.08 1.17 6.90
N GLY A 79 2.46 0.56 8.02
CA GLY A 79 2.34 -0.89 8.26
C GLY A 79 3.59 -1.71 7.91
N GLU A 80 4.51 -1.15 7.13
CA GLU A 80 5.89 -1.60 7.21
C GLU A 80 6.41 -1.18 8.58
N PHE A 81 6.28 -2.06 9.57
CA PHE A 81 7.20 -2.03 10.68
C PHE A 81 8.58 -2.01 10.03
N TYR A 82 9.23 -0.85 10.01
CA TYR A 82 10.67 -0.79 10.01
C TYR A 82 11.06 -1.68 11.17
N LYS A 83 11.42 -2.93 10.88
CA LYS A 83 12.04 -3.80 11.84
C LYS A 83 13.25 -2.98 12.25
N ILE A 84 13.23 -2.40 13.44
CA ILE A 84 14.46 -1.95 14.09
C ILE A 84 15.26 -3.23 14.18
N ILE A 85 16.14 -3.46 13.20
CA ILE A 85 17.09 -4.55 13.25
C ILE A 85 17.93 -4.18 14.47
N PRO A 86 17.91 -4.97 15.56
CA PRO A 86 18.80 -4.71 16.67
C PRO A 86 20.21 -4.75 16.08
N VAL A 87 20.90 -3.62 16.08
CA VAL A 87 22.33 -3.60 15.79
C VAL A 87 22.95 -4.51 16.85
N GLY A 88 23.60 -5.57 16.39
CA GLY A 88 23.87 -6.77 17.16
C GLY A 88 24.35 -6.51 18.58
N SER A 89 23.77 -7.24 19.53
CA SER A 89 24.35 -7.40 20.86
C SER A 89 25.77 -7.92 20.67
N HIS A 90 26.77 -7.06 20.88
CA HIS A 90 28.12 -7.50 21.11
C HIS A 90 28.06 -8.50 22.26
N LYS A 91 28.37 -9.77 21.99
CA LYS A 91 28.72 -10.71 23.03
C LYS A 91 29.96 -10.16 23.72
N MET A 92 29.80 -9.56 24.89
CA MET A 92 30.90 -9.42 25.82
C MET A 92 31.02 -10.75 26.56
N HIS A 93 32.12 -11.43 26.26
CA HIS A 93 32.83 -12.48 26.99
C HIS A 93 32.02 -13.50 27.80
#